data_AF-K4L352-F1
#
_entry.id   AF-K4L352-F1
#
_cell.length_a   1.000
_cell.length_b   1.000
_cell.length_c   1.000
_cell.angle_alpha   90.00
_cell.angle_beta   90.00
_cell.angle_gamma   90.00
#
_symmetry.space_group_name_H-M   'P 1'
#
loop_
_entity.id
_entity.type
_entity.pdbx_description
1 polymer ?
#
loop_
_entity_poly.entity_id
_entity_poly.type
_entity_poly.pdbx_seq_one_letter_code
_entity_poly.pdbx_strand_id
1 'polypeptide(L)'
;MDNSTGERTPLIIAAEINMITCQTKKILLASAIEIGRHLQEAKDLVKHGEWGKWLAESVSYSQKTAERLIKLYKEYGPKLLASQDMDVSAQIRNRLRI
;
A
#
# COMPACT_ATOMS: atom_id res chain seq x y z
N MET A 1 26.62 -26.06 15.85
CA MET A 1 25.96 -25.85 17.14
C MET A 1 24.62 -25.22 16.84
N ASP A 2 23.58 -26.04 16.82
CA ASP A 2 22.20 -25.68 16.47
C ASP A 2 21.65 -24.71 17.53
N ASN A 3 21.16 -23.56 17.04
CA ASN A 3 20.82 -22.37 17.80
C ASN A 3 19.34 -22.42 18.19
N SER A 4 19.08 -22.66 19.48
CA SER A 4 17.93 -22.12 20.21
C SER A 4 16.55 -22.33 19.58
N THR A 5 16.07 -23.57 19.49
CA THR A 5 14.64 -23.84 19.39
C THR A 5 13.98 -23.57 20.74
N GLY A 6 13.61 -22.31 20.97
CA GLY A 6 12.55 -22.00 21.93
C GLY A 6 11.34 -22.88 21.59
N GLU A 7 10.80 -23.55 22.60
CA GLU A 7 9.75 -24.56 22.46
C GLU A 7 8.62 -24.01 21.58
N ARG A 8 8.40 -24.61 20.39
CA ARG A 8 7.37 -24.14 19.45
C ARG A 8 5.99 -24.43 20.05
N THR A 9 5.37 -23.41 20.64
CA THR A 9 4.01 -23.51 21.18
C THR A 9 2.97 -22.94 20.22
N PRO A 10 1.71 -23.39 20.28
CA PRO A 10 0.61 -22.76 19.53
C PRO A 10 0.48 -21.26 19.80
N LEU A 11 0.81 -20.79 21.01
CA LEU A 11 0.79 -19.37 21.37
C LEU A 11 1.84 -18.55 20.61
N ILE A 12 3.06 -19.08 20.48
CA ILE A 12 4.13 -18.42 19.70
C ILE A 12 3.73 -18.37 18.22
N ILE A 13 3.23 -19.48 17.66
CA ILE A 13 2.79 -19.53 16.26
C ILE A 13 1.64 -18.53 16.01
N ALA A 14 0.67 -18.42 16.92
CA ALA A 14 -0.41 -17.45 16.81
C ALA A 14 0.12 -15.99 16.82
N ALA A 15 1.10 -15.69 17.67
CA ALA A 15 1.74 -14.37 17.69
C ALA A 15 2.46 -14.08 16.36
N GLU A 16 3.18 -15.05 15.80
CA GLU A 16 3.86 -14.94 14.49
C GLU A 16 2.85 -14.67 13.36
N ILE A 17 1.75 -15.45 13.29
CA ILE A 17 0.69 -15.26 12.29
C ILE A 17 0.07 -13.86 12.40
N ASN A 18 -0.21 -13.39 13.62
CA ASN A 18 -0.79 -12.07 13.84
C ASN A 18 0.17 -10.95 13.43
N MET A 19 1.46 -11.12 13.70
CA MET A 19 2.49 -10.18 13.26
C MET A 19 2.56 -10.08 11.74
N ILE A 20 2.65 -11.23 11.03
CA ILE A 20 2.64 -11.30 9.56
C ILE A 20 1.37 -10.67 9.01
N THR A 21 0.20 -10.99 9.59
CA THR A 21 -1.08 -10.43 9.17
C THR A 21 -1.11 -8.91 9.32
N CYS A 22 -0.60 -8.38 10.43
CA CYS A 22 -0.53 -6.93 10.65
C CYS A 22 0.37 -6.26 9.61
N GLN A 23 1.55 -6.82 9.34
CA GLN A 23 2.49 -6.32 8.34
C GLN A 23 1.87 -6.34 6.93
N THR A 24 1.28 -7.47 6.52
CA THR A 24 0.62 -7.62 5.22
C THR A 24 -0.52 -6.64 5.06
N LYS A 25 -1.35 -6.42 6.09
CA LYS A 25 -2.44 -5.43 6.05
C LYS A 25 -1.93 -4.01 5.79
N LYS A 26 -0.81 -3.62 6.43
CA LYS A 26 -0.19 -2.30 6.21
C LYS A 26 0.30 -2.15 4.77
N ILE A 27 1.02 -3.17 4.26
CA ILE A 27 1.51 -3.18 2.88
C ILE A 27 0.34 -3.11 1.89
N LEU A 28 -0.67 -3.96 2.06
CA LEU A 28 -1.84 -3.99 1.19
C LEU A 28 -2.57 -2.63 1.15
N LEU A 29 -2.75 -1.99 2.31
CA LEU A 29 -3.37 -0.67 2.38
C LEU A 29 -2.56 0.39 1.63
N ALA A 30 -1.24 0.42 1.85
CA ALA A 30 -0.35 1.35 1.16
C ALA A 30 -0.35 1.11 -0.36
N SER A 31 -0.25 -0.14 -0.79
CA SER A 31 -0.34 -0.51 -2.21
C SER A 31 -1.68 -0.11 -2.84
N ALA A 32 -2.80 -0.30 -2.13
CA ALA A 32 -4.12 0.08 -2.63
C ALA A 32 -4.25 1.59 -2.84
N ILE A 33 -3.67 2.40 -1.96
CA ILE A 33 -3.61 3.86 -2.10
C ILE A 33 -2.80 4.24 -3.34
N GLU A 34 -1.63 3.63 -3.55
CA GLU A 34 -0.77 3.96 -4.67
C GLU A 34 -1.38 3.57 -6.03
N ILE A 35 -2.03 2.40 -6.09
CA ILE A 35 -2.82 1.99 -7.25
C ILE A 35 -3.93 3.01 -7.51
N GLY A 36 -4.64 3.45 -6.46
CA GLY A 36 -5.66 4.50 -6.57
C GLY A 36 -5.12 5.81 -7.16
N ARG A 37 -3.89 6.21 -6.77
CA ARG A 37 -3.21 7.39 -7.33
C ARG A 37 -2.97 7.23 -8.83
N HIS A 38 -2.40 6.09 -9.24
CA HIS A 38 -2.10 5.81 -10.65
C HIS A 38 -3.37 5.68 -11.50
N LEU A 39 -4.42 5.08 -10.95
CA LEU A 39 -5.72 4.99 -11.63
C LEU A 39 -6.35 6.36 -11.83
N GLN A 40 -6.19 7.29 -10.89
CA GLN A 40 -6.65 8.66 -11.06
C GLN A 40 -5.88 9.36 -12.20
N GLU A 41 -4.55 9.25 -12.20
CA GLU A 41 -3.70 9.79 -13.27
C GLU A 41 -4.07 9.22 -14.65
N ALA A 42 -4.23 7.90 -14.76
CA ALA A 42 -4.66 7.27 -16.00
C ALA A 42 -6.05 7.74 -16.44
N LYS A 43 -7.00 7.90 -15.51
CA LYS A 43 -8.37 8.35 -15.82
C LYS A 43 -8.40 9.75 -16.43
N ASP A 44 -7.47 10.62 -16.04
CA ASP A 44 -7.35 11.99 -16.56
C ASP A 44 -6.72 12.01 -17.98
N LEU A 45 -5.98 10.96 -18.35
CA LEU A 45 -5.34 10.82 -19.66
C LEU A 45 -6.19 10.02 -20.68
N VAL A 46 -7.04 9.11 -20.21
CA VAL A 46 -7.87 8.27 -21.06
C VAL A 46 -9.03 9.09 -21.64
N LYS A 47 -9.26 8.95 -22.95
CA LYS A 47 -10.35 9.64 -23.66
C LYS A 47 -11.72 9.31 -23.06
N HIS A 48 -12.63 10.27 -23.11
CA HIS A 48 -14.02 10.06 -22.69
C HIS A 48 -14.64 8.84 -23.38
N GLY A 49 -15.33 7.98 -22.62
CA GLY A 49 -15.94 6.74 -23.12
C GLY A 49 -15.02 5.51 -23.11
N GLU A 50 -13.69 5.69 -23.16
CA GLU A 50 -12.74 4.57 -23.27
C GLU A 50 -12.32 3.98 -21.91
N TRP A 51 -12.70 4.62 -20.79
CA TRP A 51 -12.26 4.23 -19.45
C TRP A 51 -12.54 2.77 -19.10
N GLY A 52 -13.76 2.29 -19.36
CA GLY A 52 -14.15 0.91 -19.03
C GLY A 52 -13.37 -0.13 -19.83
N LYS A 53 -13.13 0.13 -21.12
CA LYS A 53 -12.33 -0.72 -21.99
C LYS A 53 -10.87 -0.75 -21.56
N TRP A 54 -10.30 0.42 -21.30
CA TRP A 54 -8.91 0.54 -20.83
C TRP A 54 -8.67 -0.23 -19.54
N LEU A 55 -9.61 -0.16 -18.58
CA LEU A 55 -9.51 -0.93 -17.33
C LEU A 55 -9.48 -2.44 -17.55
N ALA A 56 -10.33 -2.95 -18.44
CA ALA A 56 -10.42 -4.38 -18.73
C ALA A 56 -9.15 -4.89 -19.44
N GLU A 57 -8.64 -4.13 -20.41
CA GLU A 57 -7.51 -4.53 -21.26
C GLU A 57 -6.15 -4.31 -20.60
N SER A 58 -6.00 -3.26 -19.78
CA SER A 58 -4.68 -2.83 -19.28
C SER A 58 -4.36 -3.33 -17.87
N VAL A 59 -5.37 -3.40 -16.99
CA VAL A 59 -5.15 -3.64 -15.54
C VAL A 59 -6.14 -4.65 -14.93
N SER A 60 -7.02 -5.25 -15.74
CA SER A 60 -7.99 -6.27 -15.33
C SER A 60 -8.88 -5.86 -14.14
N TYR A 61 -9.21 -4.57 -14.02
CA TYR A 61 -10.10 -4.08 -12.97
C TYR A 61 -11.52 -3.85 -13.47
N SER A 62 -12.49 -4.14 -12.62
CA SER A 62 -13.83 -3.59 -12.80
C SER A 62 -13.81 -2.08 -12.53
N GLN A 63 -14.71 -1.34 -13.18
CA GLN A 63 -14.89 0.09 -12.91
C GLN A 63 -15.16 0.36 -11.42
N LYS A 64 -15.98 -0.48 -10.78
CA LYS A 64 -16.29 -0.38 -9.35
C LYS A 64 -15.05 -0.53 -8.47
N THR A 65 -14.16 -1.46 -8.80
CA THR A 65 -12.89 -1.65 -8.07
C THR A 65 -11.99 -0.43 -8.24
N ALA A 66 -11.83 0.03 -9.49
CA ALA A 66 -10.99 1.19 -9.78
C ALA A 66 -11.48 2.46 -9.05
N GLU A 67 -12.80 2.72 -9.05
CA GLU A 67 -13.39 3.86 -8.36
C GLU A 67 -13.20 3.79 -6.84
N ARG A 68 -13.30 2.60 -6.24
CA ARG A 68 -13.02 2.41 -4.81
C ARG A 68 -11.56 2.71 -4.45
N LEU A 69 -10.61 2.26 -5.27
CA LEU A 69 -9.18 2.52 -5.08
C LEU A 69 -8.86 4.02 -5.25
N ILE A 70 -9.40 4.67 -6.28
CA ILE A 70 -9.27 6.11 -6.46
C ILE A 70 -9.85 6.88 -5.26
N LYS A 71 -11.01 6.46 -4.74
CA LYS A 71 -11.60 7.07 -3.54
C LYS A 71 -10.69 6.92 -2.32
N LEU A 72 -10.14 5.73 -2.11
CA LEU A 72 -9.19 5.45 -1.03
C LEU A 72 -7.96 6.37 -1.12
N TYR A 73 -7.39 6.54 -2.32
CA TYR A 73 -6.32 7.50 -2.56
C TYR A 73 -6.72 8.93 -2.21
N LYS A 74 -7.88 9.41 -2.68
CA LYS A 74 -8.32 10.78 -2.40
C LYS A 74 -8.50 11.07 -0.91
N GLU A 75 -8.95 10.08 -0.14
CA GLU A 75 -9.25 10.25 1.29
C GLU A 75 -8.02 10.06 2.20
N TYR A 76 -7.12 9.15 1.85
CA TYR A 76 -5.99 8.73 2.70
C TYR A 76 -4.61 9.03 2.12
N GLY A 77 -4.48 9.19 0.81
CA GLY A 77 -3.21 9.49 0.13
C GLY A 77 -2.49 10.73 0.69
N PRO A 78 -3.14 11.90 0.79
CA PRO A 78 -2.52 13.09 1.35
C PRO A 78 -2.05 12.91 2.81
N LYS A 79 -2.79 12.13 3.61
CA LYS A 79 -2.45 11.84 5.00
C LYS A 79 -1.23 10.91 5.11
N LEU A 80 -1.15 9.94 4.21
CA LEU A 80 -0.02 9.00 4.15
C LEU A 80 1.26 9.73 3.71
N LEU A 81 1.18 10.59 2.68
CA LEU A 81 2.31 11.39 2.21
C LEU A 81 2.83 12.32 3.31
N ALA A 82 1.94 13.03 4.01
CA ALA A 82 2.33 13.87 5.14
C ALA A 82 3.02 13.09 6.28
N SER A 83 2.68 11.81 6.46
CA SER A 83 3.34 10.94 7.45
C SER A 83 4.69 10.38 6.96
N GLN A 84 4.84 10.11 5.67
CA GLN A 84 6.09 9.64 5.06
C GLN A 84 7.13 10.76 4.94
N ASP A 85 6.70 11.99 4.63
CA ASP A 85 7.58 13.15 4.54
C ASP A 85 8.29 13.43 5.88
N MET A 86 7.64 13.14 7.01
CA MET A 86 8.25 13.28 8.34
C MET A 86 9.31 12.21 8.62
N ASP A 87 9.12 10.99 8.13
CA ASP A 87 10.09 9.89 8.30
C ASP A 87 11.31 10.07 7.38
N VAL A 88 11.11 10.47 6.13
CA VAL A 88 12.21 10.79 5.19
C VAL A 88 12.98 12.02 5.65
N SER A 89 12.30 13.08 6.12
CA SER A 89 12.96 14.27 6.66
C SER A 89 13.73 13.98 7.95
N ALA A 90 13.25 13.07 8.80
CA ALA A 90 13.99 12.58 9.96
C ALA A 90 15.23 11.76 9.54
N GLN A 91 15.10 10.89 8.54
CA GLN A 91 16.21 10.09 8.01
C GLN A 91 17.28 10.93 7.30
N ILE A 92 16.89 11.93 6.49
CA ILE A 92 17.82 12.84 5.80
C ILE A 92 18.57 13.70 6.83
N ARG A 93 17.87 14.25 7.84
CA ARG A 93 18.52 15.00 8.92
C ARG A 93 19.54 14.17 9.69
N ASN A 94 19.27 12.89 9.92
CA ASN A 94 20.22 12.00 10.61
C ASN A 94 21.43 11.61 9.75
N ARG A 95 21.31 11.67 8.41
CA ARG A 95 22.41 11.36 7.48
C ARG A 95 23.34 12.52 7.16
N LEU A 96 22.94 13.77 7.43
CA LEU A 96 23.75 14.97 7.19
C LEU A 96 24.53 15.44 8.44
N ARG A 97 24.58 14.62 9.49
CA ARG A 97 25.33 14.88 10.72
C ARG A 97 26.65 14.11 10.71
N ILE A 98 27.55 14.43 9.79
CA ILE A 98 28.98 14.03 9.80
C ILE A 98 29.79 15.24 9.33
#